data_AF-A0A5C0AYS5-F1
#
_entry.id   AF-A0A5C0AYS5-F1
#
_cell.length_a   1.000
_cell.length_b   1.000
_cell.length_c   1.000
_cell.angle_alpha   90.00
_cell.angle_beta   90.00
_cell.angle_gamma   90.00
#
_symmetry.space_group_name_H-M   'P 1'
#
loop_
_entity.id
_entity.type
_entity.pdbx_description
1 polymer ?
#
loop_
_entity_poly.entity_id
_entity_poly.type
_entity_poly.pdbx_seq_one_letter_code
_entity_poly.pdbx_strand_id
1 'polypeptide(L)'
;MDRLIVSADLLRHGEQYLEASDAVHQTLTAQPRYQGIPPLPTLQLIGGAFEMLMKAFLLEYGESPRLLQSLDSDLERIRRRAADMGLGQLVAFQGLEETAIDLLGQHLVNRELGFQRFASSSPPPYFLLRAAAGRLAPAVRQDIERRHAERTDQTGKIANRA
;
A
#
# COMPACT_ATOMS: atom_id res chain seq x y z
N MET A 1 9.72 -16.98 12.83
CA MET A 1 10.01 -16.18 11.63
C MET A 1 10.23 -14.76 12.10
N ASP A 2 11.36 -14.16 11.76
CA ASP A 2 11.69 -12.82 12.23
C ASP A 2 10.73 -11.79 11.61
N ARG A 3 10.09 -10.99 12.46
CA ARG A 3 9.15 -9.94 12.06
C ARG A 3 9.79 -8.97 11.07
N LEU A 4 11.08 -8.72 11.27
CA LEU A 4 11.92 -7.83 10.48
C LEU A 4 12.05 -8.30 9.02
N ILE A 5 12.23 -9.60 8.82
CA ILE A 5 12.36 -10.18 7.46
C ILE A 5 11.02 -10.04 6.73
N VAL A 6 9.91 -10.34 7.42
CA VAL A 6 8.58 -10.30 6.82
C VAL A 6 8.15 -8.88 6.48
N SER A 7 8.42 -7.89 7.33
CA SER A 7 8.06 -6.48 7.05
C SER A 7 8.89 -5.93 5.90
N ALA A 8 10.18 -6.25 5.82
CA ALA A 8 11.05 -5.87 4.71
C ALA A 8 10.61 -6.50 3.38
N ASP A 9 10.21 -7.77 3.39
CA ASP A 9 9.67 -8.44 2.21
C ASP A 9 8.34 -7.82 1.74
N LEU A 10 7.43 -7.52 2.66
CA LEU A 10 6.18 -6.84 2.33
C LEU A 10 6.43 -5.45 1.74
N LEU A 11 7.33 -4.67 2.34
CA LEU A 11 7.75 -3.37 1.81
C LEU A 11 8.28 -3.51 0.37
N ARG A 12 9.21 -4.43 0.14
CA ARG A 12 9.80 -4.68 -1.17
C ARG A 12 8.74 -5.07 -2.20
N HIS A 13 7.82 -5.97 -1.86
CA HIS A 13 6.73 -6.35 -2.77
C HIS A 13 5.79 -5.18 -3.05
N GLY A 14 5.48 -4.34 -2.05
CA GLY A 14 4.66 -3.14 -2.24
C GLY A 14 5.26 -2.17 -3.25
N GLU A 15 6.57 -1.95 -3.19
CA GLU A 15 7.29 -1.10 -4.15
C GLU A 15 7.37 -1.72 -5.54
N GLN A 16 7.59 -3.03 -5.64
CA GLN A 16 7.56 -3.75 -6.90
C GLN A 16 6.18 -3.67 -7.57
N TYR A 17 5.11 -3.74 -6.79
CA TYR A 17 3.75 -3.55 -7.30
C TYR A 17 3.50 -2.11 -7.78
N LEU A 18 4.03 -1.11 -7.09
CA LEU A 18 3.94 0.28 -7.51
C LEU A 18 4.68 0.51 -8.85
N GLU A 19 5.90 -0.01 -8.98
CA GLU A 19 6.67 0.06 -10.22
C GLU A 19 5.97 -0.67 -11.37
N ALA A 20 5.49 -1.89 -11.12
CA ALA A 20 4.74 -2.66 -12.11
C ALA A 20 3.46 -1.94 -12.53
N SER A 21 2.74 -1.32 -11.59
CA SER A 21 1.55 -0.52 -11.88
C SER A 21 1.86 0.62 -12.85
N ASP A 22 2.96 1.35 -12.62
CA ASP A 22 3.40 2.44 -13.49
C ASP A 22 3.74 1.93 -14.90
N ALA A 23 4.52 0.85 -14.99
CA ALA A 23 4.90 0.26 -16.28
C ALA A 23 3.69 -0.22 -17.08
N VAL A 24 2.74 -0.89 -16.43
CA VAL A 24 1.50 -1.36 -17.03
C VAL A 24 0.62 -0.18 -17.45
N HIS A 25 0.51 0.85 -16.62
CA HIS A 25 -0.26 2.05 -16.94
C HIS A 25 0.26 2.71 -18.21
N GLN A 26 1.57 2.96 -18.29
CA GLN A 26 2.22 3.57 -19.44
C GLN A 26 2.02 2.74 -20.71
N THR A 27 2.22 1.41 -20.61
CA THR A 27 2.10 0.50 -21.75
C THR A 27 0.67 0.42 -22.30
N LEU A 28 -0.32 0.36 -21.41
CA LEU A 28 -1.71 0.19 -21.81
C LEU A 28 -2.35 1.52 -22.24
N THR A 29 -2.10 2.64 -21.55
CA THR A 29 -2.65 3.95 -21.94
C THR A 29 -2.08 4.50 -23.25
N ALA A 30 -0.95 3.98 -23.72
CA ALA A 30 -0.45 4.22 -25.08
C ALA A 30 -1.39 3.66 -26.17
N GLN A 31 -2.30 2.74 -25.83
CA GLN A 31 -3.27 2.17 -26.75
C GLN A 31 -4.57 3.01 -26.76
N PRO A 32 -5.14 3.36 -27.93
CA PRO A 32 -6.34 4.19 -28.02
C PRO A 32 -7.53 3.72 -27.17
N ARG A 33 -7.70 2.40 -27.03
CA ARG A 33 -8.80 1.78 -26.25
C ARG A 33 -8.74 2.01 -24.73
N TYR A 34 -7.60 2.47 -24.21
CA TYR A 34 -7.39 2.73 -22.79
C TYR A 34 -7.10 4.22 -22.51
N GLN A 35 -7.32 5.11 -23.48
CA GLN A 35 -7.14 6.53 -23.27
C GLN A 35 -8.18 7.07 -22.27
N GLY A 36 -7.71 7.71 -21.21
CA GLY A 36 -8.55 8.39 -20.21
C GLY A 36 -9.15 7.49 -19.13
N ILE A 37 -9.03 6.16 -19.23
CA ILE A 37 -9.51 5.22 -18.22
C ILE A 37 -8.34 4.37 -17.73
N PRO A 38 -8.02 4.38 -16.42
CA PRO A 38 -6.95 3.54 -15.91
C PRO A 38 -7.29 2.06 -16.14
N PRO A 39 -6.42 1.32 -16.83
CA PRO A 39 -6.65 -0.09 -17.09
C PRO A 39 -6.80 -0.89 -15.80
N LEU A 40 -7.65 -1.90 -15.84
CA LEU A 40 -7.87 -2.75 -14.68
C LEU A 40 -6.58 -3.33 -14.07
N PRO A 41 -5.64 -3.90 -14.85
CA PRO A 41 -4.41 -4.45 -14.28
C PRO A 41 -3.58 -3.40 -13.52
N THR A 42 -3.61 -2.13 -13.97
CA THR A 42 -2.98 -1.01 -13.25
C THR A 42 -3.62 -0.83 -11.87
N LEU A 43 -4.95 -0.82 -11.80
CA LEU A 43 -5.68 -0.64 -10.54
C LEU A 43 -5.44 -1.80 -9.56
N GLN A 44 -5.37 -3.04 -10.07
CA GLN A 44 -5.05 -4.20 -9.24
C GLN A 44 -3.64 -4.13 -8.65
N LEU A 45 -2.65 -3.74 -9.46
CA LEU A 45 -1.27 -3.62 -9.02
C LEU A 45 -1.11 -2.50 -7.97
N ILE A 46 -1.67 -1.31 -8.22
CA ILE A 46 -1.57 -0.23 -7.22
C ILE A 46 -2.35 -0.55 -5.93
N GLY A 47 -3.46 -1.29 -6.03
CA GLY A 47 -4.16 -1.84 -4.87
C GLY A 47 -3.27 -2.76 -4.04
N GLY A 48 -2.61 -3.71 -4.70
CA GLY A 48 -1.63 -4.60 -4.06
C GLY A 48 -0.45 -3.83 -3.44
N ALA A 49 0.00 -2.75 -4.08
CA ALA A 49 1.04 -1.88 -3.52
C ALA A 49 0.60 -1.28 -2.18
N PHE A 50 -0.57 -0.63 -2.13
CA PHE A 50 -1.10 -0.08 -0.89
C PHE A 50 -1.29 -1.14 0.20
N GLU A 51 -1.84 -2.30 -0.17
CA GLU A 51 -2.04 -3.43 0.74
C GLU A 51 -0.74 -3.86 1.41
N MET A 52 0.29 -4.16 0.61
CA MET A 52 1.57 -4.64 1.11
C MET A 52 2.29 -3.59 1.95
N LEU A 53 2.29 -2.32 1.53
CA LEU A 53 2.93 -1.23 2.26
C LEU A 53 2.29 -1.00 3.63
N MET A 54 0.95 -0.97 3.70
CA MET A 54 0.25 -0.81 4.98
C MET A 54 0.38 -2.05 5.87
N LYS A 55 0.41 -3.27 5.31
CA LYS A 55 0.69 -4.49 6.07
C LYS A 55 2.12 -4.51 6.63
N ALA A 56 3.11 -4.02 5.87
CA ALA A 56 4.48 -3.87 6.35
C ALA A 56 4.55 -2.93 7.56
N PHE A 57 3.88 -1.77 7.47
CA PHE A 57 3.74 -0.82 8.57
C PHE A 57 3.07 -1.48 9.79
N LEU A 58 1.88 -2.08 9.62
CA LEU A 58 1.15 -2.71 10.71
C LEU A 58 1.98 -3.79 11.43
N LEU A 59 2.75 -4.56 10.66
CA LEU A 59 3.63 -5.57 11.22
C LEU A 59 4.68 -4.92 12.14
N GLU A 60 5.35 -3.85 11.72
CA GLU A 60 6.33 -3.15 12.56
C GLU A 60 5.74 -2.44 13.79
N TYR A 61 4.43 -2.21 13.78
CA TYR A 61 3.70 -1.53 14.86
C TYR A 61 3.03 -2.48 15.85
N GLY A 62 3.28 -3.78 15.77
CA GLY A 62 2.82 -4.71 16.79
C GLY A 62 1.78 -5.70 16.29
N GLU A 63 1.30 -5.59 15.05
CA GLU A 63 0.30 -6.53 14.55
C GLU A 63 0.82 -7.94 14.29
N SER A 64 -0.02 -8.92 14.59
CA SER A 64 0.32 -10.32 14.35
C SER A 64 0.15 -10.68 12.87
N PRO A 65 0.99 -11.57 12.30
CA PRO A 65 0.79 -12.07 10.94
C PRO A 65 -0.59 -12.70 10.72
N ARG A 66 -1.16 -13.33 11.76
CA ARG A 66 -2.52 -13.91 11.72
C ARG A 66 -3.59 -12.84 11.52
N LEU A 67 -3.44 -11.66 12.16
CA LEU A 67 -4.37 -10.54 11.90
C LEU A 67 -4.18 -10.02 10.48
N LEU A 68 -2.95 -9.86 10.00
CA LEU A 68 -2.72 -9.39 8.63
C LEU A 68 -3.32 -10.32 7.57
N GLN A 69 -3.35 -11.63 7.85
CA GLN A 69 -4.05 -12.62 7.03
C GLN A 69 -5.58 -12.47 7.09
N SER A 70 -6.14 -12.15 8.26
CA SER A 70 -7.61 -11.98 8.42
C SER A 70 -8.16 -10.66 7.91
N LEU A 71 -7.28 -9.68 7.65
CA LEU A 71 -7.61 -8.46 6.92
C LEU A 71 -7.76 -8.69 5.41
N ASP A 72 -7.29 -9.84 4.88
CA ASP A 72 -7.34 -10.20 3.46
C ASP A 72 -6.85 -9.04 2.55
N SER A 73 -7.35 -8.92 1.32
CA SER A 73 -7.15 -7.75 0.44
C SER A 73 -8.17 -6.61 0.68
N ASP A 74 -8.78 -6.54 1.88
CA ASP A 74 -9.72 -5.47 2.23
C ASP A 74 -8.97 -4.18 2.57
N LEU A 75 -8.79 -3.35 1.55
CA LEU A 75 -8.02 -2.13 1.62
C LEU A 75 -8.58 -1.12 2.65
N GLU A 76 -9.89 -1.08 2.82
CA GLU A 76 -10.56 -0.20 3.78
C GLU A 76 -10.23 -0.61 5.21
N ARG A 77 -10.35 -1.91 5.52
CA ARG A 77 -10.03 -2.45 6.85
C ARG A 77 -8.55 -2.28 7.18
N ILE A 78 -7.66 -2.52 6.21
CA ILE A 78 -6.22 -2.32 6.38
C ILE A 78 -5.90 -0.86 6.64
N ARG A 79 -6.46 0.06 5.83
CA ARG A 79 -6.23 1.51 5.98
C ARG A 79 -6.71 2.03 7.32
N ARG A 80 -7.92 1.66 7.74
CA ARG A 80 -8.44 2.02 9.06
C ARG A 80 -7.53 1.53 10.17
N ARG A 81 -7.10 0.26 10.11
CA ARG A 81 -6.21 -0.29 11.14
C ARG A 81 -4.86 0.41 11.16
N ALA A 82 -4.30 0.74 10.00
CA ALA A 82 -3.03 1.47 9.92
C ALA A 82 -3.17 2.90 10.45
N ALA A 83 -4.29 3.57 10.17
CA ALA A 83 -4.60 4.88 10.74
C ALA A 83 -4.71 4.84 12.26
N ASP A 84 -5.42 3.84 12.83
CA ASP A 84 -5.51 3.62 14.29
C ASP A 84 -4.14 3.41 14.93
N MET A 85 -3.19 2.86 14.17
CA MET A 85 -1.82 2.62 14.59
C MET A 85 -0.87 3.81 14.34
N GLY A 86 -1.40 4.94 13.88
CA GLY A 86 -0.65 6.18 13.74
C GLY A 86 -0.03 6.38 12.36
N LEU A 87 -0.45 5.65 11.31
CA LEU A 87 0.08 5.86 9.94
C LEU A 87 -0.07 7.32 9.48
N GLY A 88 -1.12 8.02 9.92
CA GLY A 88 -1.34 9.44 9.63
C GLY A 88 -0.24 10.38 10.12
N GLN A 89 0.59 9.93 11.08
CA GLN A 89 1.76 10.68 11.54
C GLN A 89 2.96 10.53 10.59
N LEU A 90 3.00 9.45 9.81
CA LEU A 90 4.04 9.20 8.79
C LEU A 90 3.65 9.78 7.43
N VAL A 91 2.38 9.62 7.05
CA VAL A 91 1.87 10.09 5.77
C VAL A 91 0.44 10.61 5.93
N ALA A 92 0.24 11.87 5.57
CA ALA A 92 -1.07 12.46 5.45
C ALA A 92 -1.55 12.31 3.99
N PHE A 93 -2.69 11.65 3.82
CA PHE A 93 -3.40 11.64 2.54
C PHE A 93 -4.24 12.91 2.43
N GLN A 94 -4.32 13.46 1.22
CA GLN A 94 -5.21 14.56 0.91
C GLN A 94 -6.63 14.02 0.70
N GLY A 95 -7.66 14.84 0.93
CA GLY A 95 -9.05 14.37 0.87
C GLY A 95 -9.45 13.69 -0.46
N LEU A 96 -8.91 14.17 -1.59
CA LEU A 96 -9.14 13.54 -2.90
C LEU A 96 -8.42 12.19 -3.04
N GLU A 97 -7.25 12.03 -2.41
CA GLU A 97 -6.51 10.76 -2.42
C GLU A 97 -7.19 9.73 -1.53
N GLU A 98 -7.69 10.14 -0.36
CA GLU A 98 -8.50 9.27 0.50
C GLU A 98 -9.72 8.76 -0.26
N THR A 99 -10.42 9.66 -0.95
CA THR A 99 -11.57 9.31 -1.81
C THR A 99 -11.16 8.33 -2.90
N ALA A 100 -10.01 8.54 -3.56
CA ALA A 100 -9.52 7.64 -4.60
C ALA A 100 -9.17 6.25 -4.07
N ILE A 101 -8.57 6.17 -2.87
CA ILE A 101 -8.22 4.91 -2.19
C ILE A 101 -9.50 4.16 -1.78
N ASP A 102 -10.51 4.86 -1.27
CA ASP A 102 -11.79 4.26 -0.88
C ASP A 102 -12.52 3.70 -2.11
N LEU A 103 -12.55 4.45 -3.22
CA LEU A 103 -13.07 3.95 -4.51
C LEU A 103 -12.30 2.71 -4.99
N LEU A 104 -10.97 2.74 -4.91
CA LEU A 104 -10.13 1.59 -5.27
C LEU A 104 -10.49 0.36 -4.43
N GLY A 105 -10.66 0.50 -3.12
CA GLY A 105 -11.06 -0.58 -2.23
C GLY A 105 -12.40 -1.19 -2.62
N GLN A 106 -13.41 -0.36 -2.90
CA GLN A 106 -14.73 -0.81 -3.35
C GLN A 106 -14.65 -1.60 -4.66
N HIS A 107 -13.85 -1.12 -5.62
CA HIS A 107 -13.67 -1.79 -6.91
C HIS A 107 -12.95 -3.15 -6.78
N LEU A 108 -11.97 -3.27 -5.88
CA LEU A 108 -11.23 -4.51 -5.66
C LEU A 108 -12.07 -5.56 -4.91
N VAL A 109 -12.83 -5.15 -3.89
CA VAL A 109 -13.69 -6.05 -3.09
C VAL A 109 -14.85 -6.61 -3.90
N ASN A 110 -15.53 -5.76 -4.68
CA ASN A 110 -16.74 -6.18 -5.37
C ASN A 110 -16.48 -7.14 -6.56
N ARG A 111 -15.21 -7.40 -6.92
CA ARG A 111 -14.83 -8.10 -8.17
C ARG A 111 -15.55 -7.52 -9.40
N GLU A 112 -16.04 -6.29 -9.31
CA GLU A 112 -16.88 -5.59 -10.31
C GLU A 112 -16.04 -5.06 -11.48
N LEU A 113 -14.97 -5.77 -11.78
CA LEU A 113 -13.92 -5.40 -12.71
C LEU A 113 -14.25 -5.91 -14.12
N GLY A 114 -15.56 -6.04 -14.41
CA GLY A 114 -16.07 -6.13 -15.77
C GLY A 114 -16.19 -4.72 -16.34
N PHE A 115 -15.62 -4.51 -17.53
CA PHE A 115 -15.69 -3.26 -18.31
C PHE A 115 -17.10 -2.63 -18.40
N GLN A 116 -18.17 -3.40 -18.17
CA GLN A 116 -19.55 -2.96 -18.28
C GLN A 116 -20.07 -2.10 -17.12
N ARG A 117 -19.45 -2.11 -15.92
CA ARG A 117 -19.94 -1.33 -14.76
C ARG A 117 -19.27 0.03 -14.53
N PHE A 118 -18.13 0.29 -15.15
CA PHE A 118 -17.53 1.64 -15.16
C PHE A 118 -18.38 2.67 -15.94
N ALA A 119 -19.39 2.23 -16.68
CA ALA A 119 -20.32 3.14 -17.37
C ALA A 119 -21.17 3.98 -16.38
N SER A 120 -21.36 3.53 -15.13
CA SER A 120 -22.18 4.24 -14.14
C SER A 120 -21.42 4.77 -12.92
N SER A 121 -20.12 4.46 -12.78
CA SER A 121 -19.26 4.97 -11.69
C SER A 121 -17.89 5.36 -12.25
N SER A 122 -17.41 6.55 -11.90
CA SER A 122 -16.11 7.03 -12.36
C SER A 122 -14.99 6.16 -11.79
N PRO A 123 -14.06 5.65 -12.62
CA PRO A 123 -12.94 4.85 -12.14
C PRO A 123 -12.06 5.68 -11.18
N PRO A 124 -11.38 5.04 -10.23
CA PRO A 124 -10.54 5.75 -9.29
C PRO A 124 -9.38 6.41 -10.04
N PRO A 125 -9.13 7.72 -9.82
CA PRO A 125 -8.14 8.47 -10.56
C PRO A 125 -6.72 7.96 -10.26
N TYR A 126 -6.10 7.30 -11.25
CA TYR A 126 -4.79 6.68 -11.08
C TYR A 126 -3.71 7.64 -10.62
N PHE A 127 -3.71 8.88 -11.12
CA PHE A 127 -2.69 9.87 -10.74
C PHE A 127 -2.72 10.20 -9.24
N LEU A 128 -3.91 10.24 -8.61
CA LEU A 128 -4.05 10.45 -7.17
C LEU A 128 -3.58 9.22 -6.39
N LEU A 129 -3.96 8.02 -6.84
CA LEU A 129 -3.49 6.77 -6.25
C LEU A 129 -1.96 6.67 -6.31
N ARG A 130 -1.38 6.99 -7.45
CA ARG A 130 0.08 6.99 -7.66
C ARG A 130 0.78 8.01 -6.78
N ALA A 131 0.24 9.23 -6.69
CA ALA A 131 0.80 10.27 -5.83
C ALA A 131 0.78 9.85 -4.35
N ALA A 132 -0.33 9.26 -3.88
CA ALA A 132 -0.45 8.77 -2.52
C ALA A 132 0.47 7.57 -2.25
N ALA A 133 0.50 6.56 -3.13
CA ALA A 133 1.39 5.40 -3.00
C ALA A 133 2.86 5.81 -3.04
N GLY A 134 3.22 6.76 -3.91
CA GLY A 134 4.57 7.30 -4.03
C GLY A 134 5.05 8.09 -2.80
N ARG A 135 4.13 8.53 -1.92
CA ARG A 135 4.50 9.08 -0.59
C ARG A 135 4.47 8.03 0.50
N LEU A 136 3.51 7.10 0.45
CA LEU A 136 3.40 6.01 1.42
C LEU A 136 4.65 5.12 1.40
N ALA A 137 5.11 4.69 0.23
CA ALA A 137 6.25 3.78 0.09
C ALA A 137 7.54 4.30 0.78
N PRO A 138 8.05 5.50 0.45
CA PRO A 138 9.24 6.03 1.11
C PRO A 138 9.02 6.33 2.60
N ALA A 139 7.82 6.77 3.01
CA ALA A 139 7.52 7.04 4.41
C ALA A 139 7.55 5.76 5.26
N VAL A 140 6.93 4.68 4.77
CA VAL A 140 6.97 3.37 5.44
C VAL A 140 8.40 2.84 5.47
N ARG A 141 9.12 2.87 4.34
CA ARG A 141 10.53 2.45 4.27
C ARG A 141 11.38 3.12 5.34
N GLN A 142 11.37 4.45 5.38
CA GLN A 142 12.18 5.24 6.31
C GLN A 142 11.85 4.91 7.76
N ASP A 143 10.57 4.73 8.10
CA ASP A 143 10.17 4.39 9.46
C ASP A 143 10.62 2.98 9.87
N ILE A 144 10.51 2.00 8.96
CA ILE A 144 10.99 0.63 9.18
C ILE A 144 12.51 0.65 9.40
N GLU A 145 13.27 1.29 8.51
CA GLU A 145 14.74 1.41 8.60
C GLU A 145 15.17 2.08 9.91
N ARG A 146 14.50 3.19 10.30
CA ARG A 146 14.75 3.90 11.57
C ARG A 146 14.53 2.99 12.78
N ARG A 147 13.40 2.28 12.84
CA ARG A 147 13.07 1.35 13.93
C ARG A 147 14.09 0.21 14.03
N HIS A 148 14.58 -0.27 12.89
CA HIS A 148 15.60 -1.33 12.84
C HIS A 148 16.94 -0.84 13.38
N ALA A 149 17.36 0.37 13.01
CA ALA A 149 18.55 1.00 13.57
C ALA A 149 18.45 1.15 15.10
N GLU A 150 17.32 1.65 15.61
CA GLU A 150 17.08 1.84 17.04
C GLU A 150 17.13 0.52 17.85
N ARG A 151 16.61 -0.58 17.29
CA ARG A 151 16.67 -1.91 17.93
C ARG A 151 18.10 -2.47 17.98
N THR A 152 18.88 -2.25 16.93
CA THR A 152 20.27 -2.70 16.85
C THR A 152 21.15 -1.97 17.87
N ASP A 153 20.98 -0.66 18.00
CA ASP A 153 21.68 0.18 18.97
C ASP A 153 21.35 -0.19 20.43
N GLN A 154 20.09 -0.51 20.72
CA GLN A 154 19.69 -0.96 22.06
C GLN A 154 20.33 -2.30 22.42
N THR A 155 20.40 -3.23 21.48
CA THR A 155 21.01 -4.55 21.69
C THR A 155 22.53 -4.44 21.93
N GLY A 156 23.21 -3.58 21.18
CA GLY A 156 24.65 -3.30 21.39
C GLY A 156 24.96 -2.63 22.72
N LYS A 157 24.08 -1.75 23.21
CA LYS A 157 24.22 -1.11 24.54
C LYS A 157 24.03 -2.09 25.70
N ILE A 158 23.18 -3.10 25.53
CA ILE A 158 22.96 -4.15 26.55
C ILE A 158 24.16 -5.10 26.57
N ALA A 159 24.67 -5.51 25.41
CA ALA A 159 25.82 -6.41 25.31
C ALA A 159 27.12 -5.82 25.88
N ASN A 160 27.32 -4.50 25.78
CA ASN A 160 28.50 -3.81 26.36
C ASN A 160 28.36 -3.44 27.85
N ARG A 161 27.24 -3.80 28.49
CA ARG A 161 27.00 -3.58 29.93
C ARG A 161 26.98 -4.86 30.76
N ALA A 162 27.10 -6.02 30.11
CA ALA A 162 27.22 -7.34 30.74
C ALA A 162 28.70 -7.77 30.76
#